data_AF-A0A7H8Q2N8-F1
#
_entry.id   AF-A0A7H8Q2N8-F1
#
_cell.length_a   1.000
_cell.length_b   1.000
_cell.length_c   1.000
_cell.angle_alpha   90.00
_cell.angle_beta   90.00
_cell.angle_gamma   90.00
#
_symmetry.space_group_name_H-M   'P 1'
#
loop_
_entity.id
_entity.type
_entity.pdbx_description
1 polymer ?
#
loop_
_entity_poly.entity_id
_entity_poly.type
_entity_poly.pdbx_seq_one_letter_code
_entity_poly.pdbx_strand_id
1 'polypeptide(L)'
;MVSRWVMFAGAMLFCGAGVAQEAPEFASEEAKLSYALGMALGKKLESHSIEVDPELYLQGLMDALSGGASKMTDEQVAEAMQSFQRELRFKQVALRAEKWKKMQAAAAGDAELKDIKVSFKLDPRLTRGVYMGDRWVSLPTYTGARQIGSEYTLEAKAAGLVEEGQEVRIVPEWSVSDPDMVTVTPTENGAVQISVSQAGESRLTVAANGVSRELRIKAVSEDGAMVVEVSQ
;
A
#
# COMPACT_ATOMS: atom_id res chain seq x y z
N MET A 1 -52.91 43.17 -49.82
CA MET A 1 -54.27 43.32 -49.26
C MET A 1 -54.62 41.99 -48.59
N VAL A 2 -55.10 41.83 -47.35
CA VAL A 2 -55.13 42.62 -46.09
C VAL A 2 -55.24 41.54 -44.96
N SER A 3 -54.87 41.71 -43.69
CA SER A 3 -54.41 42.85 -42.88
C SER A 3 -53.39 42.36 -41.82
N ARG A 4 -53.14 43.11 -40.73
CA ARG A 4 -52.28 42.69 -39.60
C ARG A 4 -52.82 43.19 -38.24
N TRP A 5 -53.31 42.28 -37.39
CA TRP A 5 -53.60 42.47 -35.95
C TRP A 5 -53.59 41.09 -35.26
N VAL A 6 -53.27 40.89 -33.98
CA VAL A 6 -52.41 41.61 -32.99
C VAL A 6 -51.94 40.53 -31.99
N MET A 7 -50.81 40.71 -31.32
CA MET A 7 -50.27 39.74 -30.35
C MET A 7 -51.22 39.50 -29.15
N PHE A 8 -51.18 38.29 -28.58
CA PHE A 8 -51.31 38.13 -27.13
C PHE A 8 -50.23 37.19 -26.58
N ALA A 9 -49.71 37.55 -25.41
CA ALA A 9 -48.55 36.91 -24.81
C ALA A 9 -48.91 35.62 -24.05
N GLY A 10 -47.98 34.68 -24.02
CA GLY A 10 -48.12 33.39 -23.35
C GLY A 10 -46.78 32.67 -23.20
N ALA A 11 -45.76 33.40 -22.71
CA ALA A 11 -44.42 32.84 -22.48
C ALA A 11 -44.43 31.91 -21.26
N MET A 12 -44.86 30.66 -21.47
CA MET A 12 -44.76 29.61 -20.47
C MET A 12 -43.31 29.10 -20.44
N LEU A 13 -42.48 29.73 -19.61
CA LEU A 13 -41.15 29.21 -19.28
C LEU A 13 -41.33 27.86 -18.57
N PHE A 14 -41.30 26.77 -19.34
CA PHE A 14 -41.20 25.44 -18.79
C PHE A 14 -39.75 25.23 -18.34
N CYS A 15 -39.45 25.64 -17.10
CA CYS A 15 -38.19 25.28 -16.45
C CYS A 15 -38.11 23.76 -16.40
N GLY A 16 -37.29 23.18 -17.28
CA GLY A 16 -36.86 21.80 -17.15
C GLY A 16 -36.03 21.67 -15.88
N ALA A 17 -36.68 21.40 -14.76
CA ALA A 17 -36.03 20.92 -13.57
C ALA A 17 -35.28 19.65 -13.98
N GLY A 18 -33.95 19.69 -13.88
CA GLY A 18 -33.15 18.49 -14.07
C GLY A 18 -33.63 17.46 -13.05
N VAL A 19 -34.07 16.30 -13.53
CA VAL A 19 -34.35 15.16 -12.67
C VAL A 19 -33.00 14.65 -12.18
N ALA A 20 -32.45 15.32 -11.17
CA ALA A 20 -31.53 14.69 -10.25
C ALA A 20 -32.27 13.46 -9.72
N GLN A 21 -31.77 12.28 -10.04
CA GLN A 21 -32.37 11.03 -9.62
C GLN A 21 -32.13 10.88 -8.12
N GLU A 22 -33.05 11.44 -7.35
CA GLU A 22 -33.02 11.51 -5.90
C GLU A 22 -32.94 10.07 -5.38
N ALA A 23 -31.85 9.76 -4.67
CA ALA A 23 -31.64 8.42 -4.12
C ALA A 23 -32.83 8.10 -3.18
N PRO A 24 -33.38 6.87 -3.21
CA PRO A 24 -34.58 6.55 -2.46
C PRO A 24 -34.38 6.87 -0.98
N GLU A 25 -35.14 7.84 -0.49
CA GLU A 25 -34.99 8.35 0.87
C GLU A 25 -35.39 7.24 1.85
N PHE A 26 -34.45 6.80 2.69
CA PHE A 26 -34.68 5.69 3.61
C PHE A 26 -35.74 6.08 4.65
N ALA A 27 -36.92 5.47 4.55
CA ALA A 27 -38.10 5.81 5.35
C ALA A 27 -37.93 5.64 6.89
N SER A 28 -36.86 5.00 7.35
CA SER A 28 -36.51 4.86 8.77
C SER A 28 -35.01 4.58 8.96
N GLU A 29 -34.52 4.75 10.19
CA GLU A 29 -33.16 4.29 10.57
C GLU A 29 -33.00 2.77 10.42
N GLU A 30 -34.07 2.00 10.62
CA GLU A 30 -34.11 0.56 10.39
C GLU A 30 -33.90 0.20 8.90
N ALA A 31 -34.50 0.99 8.00
CA ALA A 31 -34.27 0.84 6.55
C ALA A 31 -32.82 1.18 6.17
N LYS A 32 -32.23 2.24 6.76
CA LYS A 32 -30.80 2.58 6.57
C LYS A 32 -29.89 1.45 7.06
N LEU A 33 -30.13 0.94 8.26
CA LEU A 33 -29.35 -0.14 8.86
C LEU A 33 -29.41 -1.41 8.01
N SER A 34 -30.61 -1.81 7.57
CA SER A 34 -30.81 -2.99 6.73
C SER A 34 -30.04 -2.88 5.41
N TYR A 35 -30.10 -1.73 4.75
CA TYR A 35 -29.36 -1.47 3.51
C TYR A 35 -27.84 -1.45 3.74
N ALA A 36 -27.38 -0.82 4.82
CA ALA A 36 -25.96 -0.78 5.19
C ALA A 36 -25.39 -2.18 5.48
N LEU A 37 -26.15 -3.05 6.15
CA LEU A 37 -25.78 -4.46 6.36
C LEU A 37 -25.70 -5.21 5.03
N GLY A 38 -26.68 -5.03 4.14
CA GLY A 38 -26.66 -5.60 2.78
C GLY A 38 -25.42 -5.19 1.99
N MET A 39 -25.07 -3.90 1.98
CA MET A 39 -23.84 -3.41 1.34
C MET A 39 -22.57 -3.98 1.97
N ALA A 40 -22.51 -4.09 3.30
CA ALA A 40 -21.35 -4.62 4.00
C ALA A 40 -21.11 -6.11 3.69
N LEU A 41 -22.19 -6.90 3.60
CA LEU A 41 -22.14 -8.30 3.18
C LEU A 41 -21.71 -8.42 1.71
N GLY A 42 -22.30 -7.64 0.81
CA GLY A 42 -21.94 -7.63 -0.63
C GLY A 42 -20.46 -7.31 -0.86
N LYS A 43 -19.95 -6.23 -0.26
CA LYS A 43 -18.51 -5.85 -0.33
C LYS A 43 -17.59 -6.92 0.24
N LYS A 44 -18.05 -7.70 1.22
CA LYS A 44 -17.27 -8.81 1.79
C LYS A 44 -17.19 -10.00 0.83
N LEU A 45 -18.28 -10.30 0.10
CA LEU A 45 -18.28 -11.32 -0.95
C LEU A 45 -17.34 -10.90 -2.10
N GLU A 46 -17.45 -9.66 -2.57
CA GLU A 46 -16.59 -9.06 -3.60
C GLU A 46 -15.09 -9.09 -3.22
N SER A 47 -14.73 -8.69 -1.98
CA SER A 47 -13.33 -8.63 -1.53
C SER A 47 -12.65 -10.00 -1.37
N HIS A 48 -13.43 -11.09 -1.36
CA HIS A 48 -12.95 -12.47 -1.47
C HIS A 48 -13.26 -13.10 -2.85
N SER A 49 -13.84 -12.31 -3.75
CA SER A 49 -14.35 -12.65 -5.08
C SER A 49 -15.21 -13.92 -5.06
N ILE A 50 -16.09 -14.03 -4.06
CA ILE A 50 -17.02 -15.15 -3.88
C ILE A 50 -18.20 -14.92 -4.82
N GLU A 51 -18.43 -15.87 -5.72
CA GLU A 51 -19.59 -15.87 -6.61
C GLU A 51 -20.78 -16.53 -5.89
N VAL A 52 -21.90 -15.81 -5.79
CA VAL A 52 -23.18 -16.33 -5.29
C VAL A 52 -24.31 -15.86 -6.19
N ASP A 53 -25.37 -16.65 -6.28
CA ASP A 53 -26.66 -16.19 -6.79
C ASP A 53 -27.28 -15.24 -5.74
N PRO A 54 -27.53 -13.94 -6.07
CA PRO A 54 -28.04 -12.99 -5.10
C PRO A 54 -29.47 -13.30 -4.64
N GLU A 55 -30.31 -13.88 -5.50
CA GLU A 55 -31.70 -14.19 -5.17
C GLU A 55 -31.78 -15.36 -4.20
N LEU A 56 -31.00 -16.42 -4.45
CA LEU A 56 -30.90 -17.58 -3.55
C LEU A 56 -30.20 -17.22 -2.22
N TYR A 57 -29.19 -16.35 -2.25
CA TYR A 57 -28.52 -15.86 -1.04
C TYR A 57 -29.46 -15.05 -0.14
N LEU A 58 -30.23 -14.12 -0.73
CA LEU A 58 -31.25 -13.35 0.00
C LEU A 58 -32.38 -14.24 0.51
N GLN A 59 -32.82 -15.22 -0.27
CA GLN A 59 -33.82 -16.19 0.18
C GLN A 59 -33.32 -16.99 1.39
N GLY A 60 -32.12 -17.56 1.35
CA GLY A 60 -31.56 -18.31 2.48
C GLY A 60 -31.41 -17.46 3.75
N LEU A 61 -31.09 -16.16 3.60
CA LEU A 61 -31.08 -15.20 4.70
C LEU A 61 -32.48 -14.97 5.29
N MET A 62 -33.50 -14.79 4.44
CA MET A 62 -34.90 -14.59 4.87
C MET A 62 -35.48 -15.83 5.53
N ASP A 63 -35.22 -17.02 4.98
CA ASP A 63 -35.65 -18.30 5.55
C ASP A 63 -35.02 -18.51 6.94
N ALA A 64 -33.72 -18.22 7.09
CA ALA A 64 -33.02 -18.31 8.38
C ALA A 64 -33.51 -17.28 9.43
N LEU A 65 -33.78 -16.04 9.03
CA LEU A 65 -34.28 -14.99 9.95
C LEU A 65 -35.73 -15.21 10.38
N SER A 66 -36.56 -15.80 9.53
CA SER A 66 -37.97 -16.09 9.83
C SER A 66 -38.19 -17.42 10.55
N GLY A 67 -37.16 -18.27 10.67
CA GLY A 67 -37.32 -19.65 11.12
C GLY A 67 -38.13 -20.50 10.14
N GLY A 68 -38.12 -20.11 8.85
CA GLY A 68 -38.88 -20.75 7.78
C GLY A 68 -38.35 -22.14 7.40
N ALA A 69 -39.11 -22.84 6.56
CA ALA A 69 -38.72 -24.14 6.04
C ALA A 69 -37.52 -24.00 5.09
N SER A 70 -36.32 -24.28 5.59
CA SER A 70 -35.10 -24.29 4.79
C SER A 70 -35.24 -25.21 3.57
N LYS A 71 -34.80 -24.72 2.40
CA LYS A 71 -34.71 -25.51 1.16
C LYS A 71 -33.65 -26.62 1.21
N MET A 72 -32.84 -26.68 2.26
CA MET A 72 -31.76 -27.64 2.48
C MET A 72 -31.82 -28.18 3.92
N THR A 73 -31.49 -29.45 4.13
CA THR A 73 -31.32 -29.98 5.51
C THR A 73 -30.05 -29.41 6.15
N ASP A 74 -29.97 -29.47 7.49
CA ASP A 74 -28.79 -28.99 8.23
C ASP A 74 -27.50 -29.71 7.78
N GLU A 75 -27.58 -30.99 7.40
CA GLU A 75 -26.46 -31.75 6.84
C GLU A 75 -26.01 -31.22 5.48
N GLN A 76 -26.95 -30.86 4.61
CA GLN A 76 -26.65 -30.28 3.29
C GLN A 76 -26.03 -28.88 3.42
N VAL A 77 -26.51 -28.08 4.38
CA VAL A 77 -25.90 -26.78 4.73
C VAL A 77 -24.48 -26.99 5.27
N ALA A 78 -24.28 -27.96 6.15
CA ALA A 78 -22.96 -28.28 6.69
C ALA A 78 -21.99 -28.77 5.60
N GLU A 79 -22.43 -29.62 4.67
CA GLU A 79 -21.61 -30.09 3.55
C GLU A 79 -21.22 -28.94 2.60
N ALA A 80 -22.19 -28.10 2.21
CA ALA A 80 -21.94 -26.92 1.38
C ALA A 80 -21.00 -25.91 2.04
N MET A 81 -21.10 -25.72 3.35
CA MET A 81 -20.16 -24.85 4.08
C MET A 81 -18.77 -25.48 4.21
N GLN A 82 -18.66 -26.81 4.32
CA GLN A 82 -17.35 -27.47 4.32
C GLN A 82 -16.67 -27.42 2.95
N SER A 83 -17.39 -27.58 1.83
CA SER A 83 -16.81 -27.44 0.49
C SER A 83 -16.35 -26.01 0.25
N PHE A 84 -17.20 -25.02 0.56
CA PHE A 84 -16.90 -23.60 0.46
C PHE A 84 -15.67 -23.20 1.31
N GLN A 85 -15.55 -23.69 2.56
CA GLN A 85 -14.36 -23.45 3.38
C GLN A 85 -13.08 -24.07 2.80
N ARG A 86 -13.16 -25.22 2.12
CA ARG A 86 -12.00 -25.82 1.43
C ARG A 86 -11.57 -24.95 0.24
N GLU A 87 -12.53 -24.48 -0.54
CA GLU A 87 -12.29 -23.61 -1.70
C GLU A 87 -11.68 -22.26 -1.28
N LEU A 88 -12.23 -21.61 -0.25
CA LEU A 88 -11.65 -20.38 0.32
C LEU A 88 -10.20 -20.58 0.77
N ARG A 89 -9.87 -21.71 1.41
CA ARG A 89 -8.48 -22.04 1.77
C ARG A 89 -7.60 -22.21 0.52
N PHE A 90 -8.07 -22.93 -0.50
CA PHE A 90 -7.34 -23.11 -1.75
C PHE A 90 -7.07 -21.77 -2.45
N LYS A 91 -8.09 -20.92 -2.57
CA LYS A 91 -8.00 -19.58 -3.16
C LYS A 91 -7.05 -18.67 -2.38
N GLN A 92 -7.08 -18.70 -1.05
CA GLN A 92 -6.12 -17.98 -0.21
C GLN A 92 -4.68 -18.49 -0.39
N VAL A 93 -4.48 -19.80 -0.54
CA VAL A 93 -3.15 -20.38 -0.82
C VAL A 93 -2.66 -19.96 -2.21
N ALA A 94 -3.52 -20.01 -3.24
CA ALA A 94 -3.20 -19.57 -4.59
C ALA A 94 -2.82 -18.08 -4.63
N LEU A 95 -3.63 -17.20 -4.05
CA LEU A 95 -3.34 -15.76 -3.96
C LEU A 95 -2.04 -15.46 -3.19
N ARG A 96 -1.74 -16.22 -2.13
CA ARG A 96 -0.45 -16.11 -1.41
C ARG A 96 0.72 -16.59 -2.28
N ALA A 97 0.56 -17.69 -3.00
CA ALA A 97 1.59 -18.21 -3.91
C ALA A 97 1.88 -17.25 -5.07
N GLU A 98 0.85 -16.63 -5.66
CA GLU A 98 1.01 -15.59 -6.67
C GLU A 98 1.70 -14.34 -6.11
N LYS A 99 1.28 -13.84 -4.95
CA LYS A 99 1.95 -12.70 -4.29
C LYS A 99 3.41 -13.02 -3.98
N TRP A 100 3.70 -14.21 -3.45
CA TRP A 100 5.06 -14.68 -3.20
C TRP A 100 5.89 -14.80 -4.49
N LYS A 101 5.30 -15.31 -5.58
CA LYS A 101 5.95 -15.37 -6.90
C LYS A 101 6.24 -13.98 -7.46
N LYS A 102 5.31 -13.03 -7.36
CA LYS A 102 5.51 -11.63 -7.75
C LYS A 102 6.62 -10.97 -6.93
N MET A 103 6.67 -11.21 -5.61
CA MET A 103 7.75 -10.71 -4.75
C MET A 103 9.13 -11.30 -5.12
N GLN A 104 9.19 -12.59 -5.48
CA GLN A 104 10.44 -13.21 -5.94
C GLN A 104 10.88 -12.72 -7.34
N ALA A 105 9.95 -12.57 -8.29
CA ALA A 105 10.27 -12.04 -9.62
C ALA A 105 10.80 -10.60 -9.54
N ALA A 106 10.21 -9.77 -8.68
CA ALA A 106 10.73 -8.44 -8.42
C ALA A 106 12.13 -8.47 -7.79
N ALA A 107 12.38 -9.37 -6.83
CA ALA A 107 13.69 -9.59 -6.25
C ALA A 107 14.73 -10.12 -7.24
N ALA A 108 14.31 -10.71 -8.36
CA ALA A 108 15.18 -11.21 -9.43
C ALA A 108 15.56 -10.13 -10.47
N GLY A 109 15.00 -8.92 -10.39
CA GLY A 109 15.30 -7.80 -11.30
C GLY A 109 14.27 -7.57 -12.42
N ASP A 110 13.20 -8.37 -12.50
CA ASP A 110 12.20 -8.27 -13.58
C ASP A 110 11.06 -7.28 -13.29
N ALA A 111 11.06 -6.58 -12.14
CA ALA A 111 10.03 -5.60 -11.81
C ALA A 111 10.30 -4.24 -12.47
N GLU A 112 9.29 -3.70 -13.15
CA GLU A 112 9.26 -2.31 -13.60
C GLU A 112 9.15 -1.38 -12.37
N LEU A 113 10.17 -0.55 -12.18
CA LEU A 113 10.27 0.38 -11.05
C LEU A 113 9.91 1.80 -11.51
N LYS A 114 9.18 2.54 -10.67
CA LYS A 114 8.99 3.99 -10.82
C LYS A 114 10.00 4.80 -10.02
N ASP A 115 10.43 4.29 -8.87
CA ASP A 115 11.37 4.95 -7.95
C ASP A 115 12.09 3.90 -7.07
N ILE A 116 13.15 4.30 -6.36
CA ILE A 116 13.90 3.46 -5.42
C ILE A 116 13.87 4.10 -4.02
N LYS A 117 13.13 3.51 -3.08
CA LYS A 117 13.06 4.00 -1.70
C LYS A 117 14.29 3.54 -0.90
N VAL A 118 15.09 4.49 -0.41
CA VAL A 118 16.20 4.19 0.50
C VAL A 118 15.78 4.41 1.95
N SER A 119 15.97 3.39 2.79
CA SER A 119 15.67 3.41 4.21
C SER A 119 16.91 3.17 5.06
N PHE A 120 17.07 3.93 6.13
CA PHE A 120 18.18 3.85 7.08
C PHE A 120 17.72 3.25 8.40
N LYS A 121 18.61 2.47 9.04
CA LYS A 121 18.36 1.88 10.36
C LYS A 121 18.64 2.90 11.46
N LEU A 122 17.65 3.14 12.32
CA LEU A 122 17.83 3.95 13.52
C LEU A 122 18.77 3.25 14.51
N ASP A 123 19.70 3.99 15.12
CA ASP A 123 20.53 3.48 16.21
C ASP A 123 19.63 2.97 17.36
N PRO A 124 19.77 1.70 17.80
CA PRO A 124 19.01 1.13 18.92
C PRO A 124 19.04 1.99 20.19
N ARG A 125 20.09 2.79 20.40
CA ARG A 125 20.21 3.73 21.52
C ARG A 125 19.11 4.79 21.53
N LEU A 126 18.63 5.20 20.35
CA LEU A 126 17.54 6.16 20.14
C LEU A 126 16.14 5.52 20.28
N THR A 127 16.03 4.19 20.14
CA THR A 127 14.76 3.45 20.19
C THR A 127 14.53 2.71 21.51
N ARG A 128 15.41 2.89 22.51
CA ARG A 128 15.29 2.28 23.84
C ARG A 128 13.97 2.70 24.51
N GLY A 129 13.17 1.71 24.87
CA GLY A 129 11.84 1.88 25.49
C GLY A 129 10.70 1.33 24.65
N VAL A 130 10.91 1.07 23.35
CA VAL A 130 9.89 0.54 22.44
C VAL A 130 10.32 -0.83 21.89
N TYR A 131 9.82 -1.91 22.48
CA TYR A 131 10.03 -3.29 22.02
C TYR A 131 9.30 -3.54 20.69
N MET A 132 9.90 -3.12 19.57
CA MET A 132 9.35 -3.27 18.21
C MET A 132 10.40 -3.73 17.16
N GLY A 133 11.58 -4.18 17.60
CA GLY A 133 12.66 -4.63 16.71
C GLY A 133 13.37 -3.49 15.96
N ASP A 134 14.13 -3.85 14.92
CA ASP A 134 14.89 -2.92 14.09
C ASP A 134 13.99 -1.93 13.35
N ARG A 135 14.13 -0.63 13.65
CA ARG A 135 13.36 0.43 13.02
C ARG A 135 14.10 1.01 11.83
N TRP A 136 13.45 0.94 10.66
CA TRP A 136 13.91 1.53 9.41
C TRP A 136 13.10 2.78 9.07
N VAL A 137 13.76 3.86 8.64
CA VAL A 137 13.12 5.12 8.27
C VAL A 137 13.61 5.61 6.91
N SER A 138 12.70 6.18 6.12
CA SER A 138 12.98 6.82 4.84
C SER A 138 12.57 8.28 4.98
N LEU A 139 13.55 9.15 5.21
CA LEU A 139 13.35 10.60 5.40
C LEU A 139 14.07 11.33 4.26
N PRO A 140 13.59 12.53 3.82
CA PRO A 140 14.31 13.36 2.84
C PRO A 140 15.72 13.72 3.31
N THR A 141 15.89 13.89 4.62
CA THR A 141 17.17 14.04 5.32
C THR A 141 17.18 13.10 6.51
N TYR A 142 18.17 12.22 6.58
CA TYR A 142 18.45 11.33 7.70
C TYR A 142 19.72 11.81 8.43
N THR A 143 19.57 12.23 9.68
CA THR A 143 20.71 12.60 10.54
C THR A 143 21.00 11.45 11.51
N GLY A 144 22.22 10.95 11.47
CA GLY A 144 22.71 9.86 12.31
C GLY A 144 22.96 10.25 13.77
N ALA A 145 22.93 9.27 14.68
CA ALA A 145 23.33 9.46 16.07
C ALA A 145 24.85 9.61 16.17
N ARG A 146 25.34 10.71 16.75
CA ARG A 146 26.78 11.04 16.90
C ARG A 146 27.61 9.84 17.41
N GLN A 147 28.61 9.42 16.64
CA GLN A 147 29.50 8.28 16.96
C GLN A 147 30.90 8.78 17.36
N ILE A 148 31.44 8.28 18.47
CA ILE A 148 32.78 8.67 18.94
C ILE A 148 33.85 7.97 18.09
N GLY A 149 34.82 8.73 17.60
CA GLY A 149 35.86 8.25 16.69
C GLY A 149 35.89 9.00 15.36
N SER A 150 36.78 8.57 14.46
CA SER A 150 36.94 9.11 13.10
C SER A 150 36.06 8.41 12.06
N GLU A 151 35.56 7.21 12.35
CA GLU A 151 34.67 6.45 11.48
C GLU A 151 33.22 6.58 11.96
N TYR A 152 32.29 6.69 11.03
CA TYR A 152 30.86 6.63 11.26
C TYR A 152 30.24 5.48 10.45
N THR A 153 29.42 4.64 11.09
CA THR A 153 28.76 3.51 10.42
C THR A 153 27.23 3.60 10.50
N LEU A 154 26.53 3.28 9.40
CA LEU A 154 25.07 3.10 9.38
C LEU A 154 24.64 1.96 8.46
N GLU A 155 23.53 1.32 8.77
CA GLU A 155 22.89 0.37 7.85
C GLU A 155 21.84 1.09 6.98
N ALA A 156 21.87 0.84 5.68
CA ALA A 156 20.89 1.28 4.70
C ALA A 156 20.32 0.08 3.93
N LYS A 157 19.10 0.19 3.42
CA LYS A 157 18.51 -0.77 2.49
C LYS A 157 17.72 -0.03 1.42
N ALA A 158 17.66 -0.58 0.22
CA ALA A 158 16.86 -0.04 -0.88
C ALA A 158 15.73 -1.01 -1.26
N ALA A 159 14.57 -0.47 -1.56
CA ALA A 159 13.42 -1.19 -2.12
C ALA A 159 12.94 -0.47 -3.38
N GLY A 160 12.54 -1.23 -4.39
CA GLY A 160 11.90 -0.66 -5.57
C GLY A 160 10.47 -0.24 -5.23
N LEU A 161 10.00 0.86 -5.81
CA LEU A 161 8.60 1.29 -5.76
C LEU A 161 7.97 1.07 -7.14
N VAL A 162 6.91 0.26 -7.20
CA VAL A 162 6.13 0.04 -8.43
C VAL A 162 4.96 1.03 -8.54
N GLU A 163 4.17 0.95 -9.61
CA GLU A 163 3.05 1.88 -9.88
C GLU A 163 2.05 2.04 -8.73
N GLU A 164 1.73 0.96 -8.02
CA GLU A 164 0.79 0.97 -6.88
C GLU A 164 1.42 1.52 -5.58
N GLY A 165 2.65 2.04 -5.62
CA GLY A 165 3.43 2.45 -4.43
C GLY A 165 3.90 1.27 -3.57
N GLN A 166 3.67 0.03 -4.01
CA GLN A 166 4.09 -1.17 -3.30
C GLN A 166 5.62 -1.30 -3.32
N GLU A 167 6.21 -1.48 -2.14
CA GLU A 167 7.63 -1.81 -2.00
C GLU A 167 7.90 -3.23 -2.48
N VAL A 168 8.88 -3.37 -3.37
CA VAL A 168 9.40 -4.65 -3.84
C VAL A 168 10.88 -4.79 -3.49
N ARG A 169 11.30 -6.01 -3.11
CA ARG A 169 12.72 -6.32 -2.96
C ARG A 169 13.38 -6.21 -4.34
N ILE A 170 14.58 -5.66 -4.37
CA ILE A 170 15.43 -5.48 -5.56
C ILE A 170 16.86 -5.91 -5.21
N VAL A 171 17.72 -6.05 -6.23
CA VAL A 171 19.18 -6.14 -6.06
C VAL A 171 19.78 -4.81 -6.53
N PRO A 172 19.98 -3.84 -5.62
CA PRO A 172 20.52 -2.53 -5.97
C PRO A 172 22.04 -2.60 -6.18
N GLU A 173 22.51 -1.91 -7.23
CA GLU A 173 23.91 -1.53 -7.39
C GLU A 173 24.18 -0.23 -6.61
N TRP A 174 25.25 -0.21 -5.83
CA TRP A 174 25.66 0.94 -5.02
C TRP A 174 26.98 1.49 -5.54
N SER A 175 26.97 2.73 -6.03
CA SER A 175 28.14 3.38 -6.62
C SER A 175 28.52 4.63 -5.81
N VAL A 176 29.75 4.66 -5.28
CA VAL A 176 30.27 5.76 -4.46
C VAL A 176 31.12 6.70 -5.33
N SER A 177 30.93 8.02 -5.21
CA SER A 177 31.76 9.00 -5.94
C SER A 177 33.16 9.20 -5.34
N ASP A 178 33.30 9.00 -4.03
CA ASP A 178 34.55 9.09 -3.28
C ASP A 178 34.71 7.84 -2.38
N PRO A 179 35.40 6.80 -2.87
CA PRO A 179 35.65 5.57 -2.12
C PRO A 179 36.63 5.71 -0.94
N ASP A 180 37.46 6.76 -0.93
CA ASP A 180 38.37 7.04 0.18
C ASP A 180 37.62 7.67 1.36
N MET A 181 36.50 8.36 1.10
CA MET A 181 35.59 8.87 2.13
C MET A 181 34.55 7.84 2.58
N VAL A 182 33.90 7.14 1.64
CA VAL A 182 32.73 6.29 1.91
C VAL A 182 32.92 4.90 1.32
N THR A 183 32.63 3.86 2.09
CA THR A 183 32.59 2.47 1.62
C THR A 183 31.24 1.83 1.89
N VAL A 184 30.84 0.88 1.04
CA VAL A 184 29.54 0.20 1.12
C VAL A 184 29.75 -1.31 1.10
N THR A 185 29.38 -1.98 2.18
CA THR A 185 29.58 -3.43 2.37
C THR A 185 28.23 -4.15 2.47
N PRO A 186 27.92 -5.16 1.63
CA PRO A 186 26.69 -5.93 1.74
C PRO A 186 26.56 -6.71 3.07
N THR A 187 25.34 -6.84 3.59
CA THR A 187 25.04 -7.65 4.78
C THR A 187 24.04 -8.77 4.46
N GLU A 188 23.99 -9.81 5.30
CA GLU A 188 23.21 -11.04 5.07
C GLU A 188 21.71 -10.79 4.83
N ASN A 189 21.16 -9.70 5.37
CA ASN A 189 19.74 -9.37 5.29
C ASN A 189 19.34 -8.59 4.02
N GLY A 190 20.25 -8.39 3.06
CA GLY A 190 20.03 -7.55 1.88
C GLY A 190 20.01 -6.05 2.19
N ALA A 191 20.53 -5.66 3.36
CA ALA A 191 20.96 -4.30 3.65
C ALA A 191 22.44 -4.13 3.26
N VAL A 192 22.92 -2.90 3.33
CA VAL A 192 24.34 -2.55 3.22
C VAL A 192 24.76 -1.75 4.44
N GLN A 193 25.98 -1.97 4.91
CA GLN A 193 26.66 -1.11 5.86
C GLN A 193 27.40 -0.03 5.07
N ILE A 194 27.06 1.23 5.32
CA ILE A 194 27.77 2.40 4.81
C ILE A 194 28.72 2.87 5.92
N SER A 195 30.02 2.79 5.66
CA SER A 195 31.09 3.30 6.52
C SER A 195 31.62 4.61 5.94
N VAL A 196 31.77 5.64 6.78
CA VAL A 196 32.32 6.95 6.43
C VAL A 196 33.58 7.18 7.26
N SER A 197 34.74 7.21 6.63
CA SER A 197 36.05 7.16 7.29
C SER A 197 36.68 8.54 7.56
N GLN A 198 36.12 9.60 6.96
CA GLN A 198 36.60 10.98 7.09
C GLN A 198 35.46 11.99 6.88
N ALA A 199 35.63 13.20 7.40
CA ALA A 199 34.69 14.30 7.24
C ALA A 199 34.77 14.91 5.83
N GLY A 200 33.64 15.31 5.26
CA GLY A 200 33.54 15.78 3.87
C GLY A 200 32.12 15.71 3.32
N GLU A 201 32.00 15.81 1.99
CA GLU A 201 30.76 15.60 1.24
C GLU A 201 31.02 14.62 0.10
N SER A 202 30.22 13.55 0.01
CA SER A 202 30.31 12.51 -1.01
C SER A 202 28.92 12.15 -1.53
N ARG A 203 28.87 11.47 -2.68
CA ARG A 203 27.62 10.99 -3.31
C ARG A 203 27.62 9.48 -3.41
N LEU A 204 26.45 8.91 -3.18
CA LEU A 204 26.16 7.50 -3.27
C LEU A 204 24.94 7.29 -4.17
N THR A 205 25.16 6.75 -5.36
CA THR A 205 24.09 6.43 -6.30
C THR A 205 23.62 5.01 -6.06
N VAL A 206 22.30 4.84 -5.94
CA VAL A 206 21.62 3.54 -5.83
C VAL A 206 20.88 3.30 -7.14
N ALA A 207 21.20 2.24 -7.88
CA ALA A 207 20.58 1.92 -9.17
C ALA A 207 19.99 0.51 -9.18
N ALA A 208 18.83 0.34 -9.81
CA ALA A 208 18.18 -0.95 -10.04
C ALA A 208 17.20 -0.86 -11.22
N ASN A 209 17.16 -1.88 -12.07
CA ASN A 209 16.17 -2.06 -13.14
C ASN A 209 15.95 -0.81 -14.03
N GLY A 210 17.02 -0.04 -14.31
CA GLY A 210 16.97 1.19 -15.12
C GLY A 210 16.60 2.47 -14.37
N VAL A 211 16.23 2.39 -13.10
CA VAL A 211 15.99 3.55 -12.22
C VAL A 211 17.22 3.79 -11.33
N SER A 212 17.48 5.06 -10.97
CA SER A 212 18.49 5.42 -9.98
C SER A 212 18.05 6.55 -9.06
N ARG A 213 18.60 6.56 -7.83
CA ARG A 213 18.48 7.65 -6.85
C ARG A 213 19.87 8.05 -6.35
N GLU A 214 20.18 9.34 -6.37
CA GLU A 214 21.39 9.92 -5.77
C GLU A 214 21.13 10.18 -4.28
N LEU A 215 22.06 9.77 -3.42
CA LEU A 215 22.14 10.14 -2.01
C LEU A 215 23.34 11.07 -1.81
N ARG A 216 23.18 12.14 -1.05
CA ARG A 216 24.29 13.02 -0.64
C ARG A 216 24.62 12.76 0.81
N ILE A 217 25.86 12.35 1.05
CA ILE A 217 26.40 12.04 2.37
C ILE A 217 27.29 13.21 2.79
N LYS A 218 26.91 13.88 3.87
CA LYS A 218 27.69 14.94 4.51
C LYS A 218 28.15 14.45 5.87
N ALA A 219 29.45 14.55 6.14
CA ALA A 219 30.04 14.09 7.39
C ALA A 219 30.84 15.22 8.03
N VAL A 220 30.61 15.46 9.32
CA VAL A 220 31.29 16.49 10.10
C VAL A 220 31.89 15.86 11.35
N SER A 221 33.15 16.21 11.65
CA SER A 221 33.82 15.83 12.89
C SER A 221 33.71 16.97 13.90
N GLU A 222 33.00 16.73 15.01
CA GLU A 222 32.81 17.67 16.12
C GLU A 222 33.24 17.01 17.44
N ASP A 223 34.06 17.70 18.23
CA ASP A 223 34.61 17.26 19.53
C ASP A 223 34.96 15.76 19.60
N GLY A 224 35.75 15.27 18.62
CA GLY A 224 36.24 13.88 18.59
C GLY A 224 35.20 12.82 18.19
N ALA A 225 34.09 13.23 17.59
CA ALA A 225 33.02 12.35 17.15
C ALA A 225 32.48 12.77 15.78
N MET A 226 32.02 11.80 15.00
CA MET A 226 31.45 12.01 13.68
C MET A 226 29.93 12.11 13.75
N VAL A 227 29.38 13.04 12.98
CA VAL A 227 27.96 13.16 12.66
C VAL A 227 27.81 13.06 11.15
N VAL A 228 26.92 12.17 10.69
CA VAL A 228 26.61 11.99 9.28
C VAL A 228 25.16 12.35 9.00
N GLU A 229 24.96 13.15 7.96
CA GLU A 229 23.68 13.47 7.37
C GLU A 229 23.61 12.85 5.96
N VAL A 230 22.51 12.18 5.65
CA VAL A 230 22.25 11.62 4.32
C VAL A 230 20.94 12.21 3.77
N SER A 231 21.00 12.85 2.61
CA SER A 231 19.80 13.38 1.91
C SER A 231 19.53 12.65 0.60
N GLN A 232 18.26 12.57 0.19
CA GLN A 232 17.75 11.74 -0.92
C GLN A 232 16.63 12.39 -1.74
#